data_AF-A0A377DV99-F1
#
_entry.id   AF-A0A377DV99-F1
#
_cell.length_a   1.000
_cell.length_b   1.000
_cell.length_c   1.000
_cell.angle_alpha   90.00
_cell.angle_beta   90.00
_cell.angle_gamma   90.00
#
_symmetry.space_group_name_H-M   'P 1'
#
loop_
_entity.id
_entity.type
_entity.pdbx_description
1 polymer ?
#
loop_
_entity_poly.entity_id
_entity_poly.type
_entity_poly.pdbx_seq_one_letter_code
_entity_poly.pdbx_strand_id
1 'polypeptide(L)'
;MRRNAKDLAGRDVVARSIMIEIREGRGCDGPWGPHAKLKLDHLGKEVLESRLPGILELSRTFAHVDPVKEPIPVIPTCHYMMGGIPTKVTGQALTVNEKGEDVVVPGLFAVGENRLCIGTRR
;
A
#
# COMPACT_ATOMS: atom_id res chain seq x y z
N MET A 1 -11.45 -14.35 15.26
CA MET A 1 -11.47 -13.63 13.97
C MET A 1 -12.25 -12.33 14.17
N ARG A 2 -11.58 -11.17 14.26
CA ARG A 2 -12.26 -9.89 14.56
C ARG A 2 -13.15 -9.47 13.38
N ARG A 3 -14.48 -9.54 13.55
CA ARG A 3 -15.56 -9.26 12.59
C ARG A 3 -15.63 -7.82 12.03
N ASN A 4 -14.69 -6.92 12.38
CA ASN A 4 -14.77 -5.49 12.06
C ASN A 4 -13.78 -5.00 10.99
N ALA A 5 -12.91 -5.86 10.45
CA ALA A 5 -11.95 -5.47 9.41
C ALA A 5 -12.51 -5.83 8.02
N LYS A 6 -13.46 -5.04 7.52
CA LYS A 6 -13.93 -5.09 6.12
C LYS A 6 -12.90 -4.37 5.25
N ASP A 7 -13.11 -3.09 5.02
CA ASP A 7 -12.21 -2.20 4.27
C ASP A 7 -10.91 -1.87 5.04
N LEU A 8 -10.88 -2.18 6.34
CA LEU A 8 -9.70 -2.05 7.21
C LEU A 8 -8.91 -3.36 7.34
N ALA A 9 -9.10 -4.30 6.42
CA ALA A 9 -8.27 -5.51 6.35
C ALA A 9 -6.82 -5.16 5.96
N GLY A 10 -5.93 -6.16 6.06
CA GLY A 10 -4.53 -6.00 5.64
C GLY A 10 -4.44 -5.50 4.19
N ARG A 11 -3.46 -4.62 3.91
CA ARG A 11 -3.32 -3.98 2.58
C ARG A 11 -3.20 -5.01 1.46
N ASP A 12 -2.55 -6.14 1.74
CA ASP A 12 -2.39 -7.27 0.83
C ASP A 12 -3.71 -7.97 0.51
N VAL A 13 -4.63 -8.06 1.49
CA VAL A 13 -5.96 -8.63 1.30
C VAL A 13 -6.83 -7.66 0.52
N VAL A 14 -6.88 -6.39 0.90
CA VAL A 14 -7.70 -5.37 0.23
C VAL A 14 -7.27 -5.19 -1.23
N ALA A 15 -5.97 -5.07 -1.50
CA ALA A 15 -5.46 -4.94 -2.86
C ALA A 15 -5.83 -6.15 -3.72
N ARG A 16 -5.70 -7.36 -3.18
CA ARG A 16 -6.05 -8.59 -3.89
C ARG A 16 -7.55 -8.69 -4.16
N SER A 17 -8.38 -8.34 -3.18
CA SER A 17 -9.83 -8.31 -3.36
C SER A 17 -10.24 -7.35 -4.47
N ILE A 18 -9.67 -6.14 -4.53
CA ILE A 18 -9.95 -5.19 -5.61
C ILE A 18 -9.55 -5.77 -6.98
N MET A 19 -8.36 -6.37 -7.08
CA MET A 19 -7.92 -6.99 -8.34
C MET A 19 -8.77 -8.18 -8.75
N ILE A 20 -9.29 -8.96 -7.79
CA ILE A 20 -10.21 -10.07 -8.07
C ILE A 20 -11.53 -9.54 -8.63
N GLU A 21 -12.13 -8.52 -8.01
CA GLU A 21 -13.37 -7.91 -8.51
C GLU A 21 -13.21 -7.37 -9.93
N ILE A 22 -12.10 -6.69 -10.21
CA ILE A 22 -11.78 -6.19 -11.56
C ILE A 22 -11.62 -7.35 -12.54
N ARG A 23 -10.88 -8.40 -12.18
CA ARG A 23 -10.61 -9.55 -13.04
C ARG A 23 -11.87 -10.40 -13.31
N GLU A 24 -12.79 -10.44 -12.35
CA GLU A 24 -14.08 -11.15 -12.49
C GLU A 24 -15.16 -10.27 -13.15
N GLY A 25 -14.79 -9.11 -13.71
CA GLY A 25 -15.70 -8.25 -14.48
C GLY A 25 -16.69 -7.46 -13.63
N ARG A 26 -16.51 -7.41 -12.31
CA ARG A 26 -17.32 -6.60 -11.37
C ARG A 26 -16.68 -5.25 -11.05
N GLY A 27 -15.50 -4.99 -11.60
CA GLY A 27 -14.86 -3.68 -11.56
C GLY A 27 -15.66 -2.63 -12.33
N CYS A 28 -15.54 -1.38 -11.92
CA CYS A 28 -16.04 -0.25 -12.70
C CYS A 28 -15.06 0.03 -13.84
N ASP A 29 -15.57 0.51 -14.97
CA ASP A 29 -14.77 0.94 -16.11
C ASP A 29 -15.17 2.36 -16.53
N GLY A 30 -14.27 3.09 -17.19
CA GLY A 30 -14.49 4.47 -17.56
C GLY A 30 -13.23 5.16 -18.08
N PRO A 31 -13.20 6.51 -18.11
CA PRO A 31 -12.04 7.28 -18.59
C PRO A 31 -10.73 6.98 -17.84
N TRP A 32 -10.81 6.47 -16.62
CA TRP A 32 -9.68 6.10 -15.76
C TRP A 32 -9.27 4.61 -15.90
N GLY A 33 -9.92 3.86 -16.78
CA GLY A 33 -9.74 2.41 -16.94
C GLY A 33 -10.41 1.59 -15.83
N PRO A 34 -10.04 0.31 -15.66
CA PRO A 34 -10.64 -0.57 -14.66
C PRO A 34 -10.31 -0.11 -13.23
N HIS A 35 -11.32 0.12 -12.40
CA HIS A 35 -11.14 0.65 -11.04
C HIS A 35 -12.24 0.17 -10.08
N ALA A 36 -11.99 0.33 -8.79
CA ALA A 36 -13.01 0.27 -7.74
C ALA A 36 -13.39 1.69 -7.30
N LYS A 37 -14.58 1.85 -6.70
CA LYS A 37 -15.09 3.15 -6.23
C LYS A 37 -14.89 3.31 -4.72
N LEU A 38 -14.10 4.29 -4.31
CA LEU A 38 -13.91 4.66 -2.91
C LEU A 38 -14.95 5.72 -2.51
N LYS A 39 -15.94 5.31 -1.74
CA LYS A 39 -17.07 6.14 -1.32
C LYS A 39 -16.73 6.97 -0.07
N LEU A 40 -16.71 8.30 -0.17
CA LEU A 40 -16.38 9.23 0.94
C LEU A 40 -17.47 10.28 1.24
N ASP A 41 -18.47 10.42 0.38
CA ASP A 41 -19.58 11.40 0.47
C ASP A 41 -20.34 11.34 1.80
N HIS A 42 -20.50 10.14 2.36
CA HIS A 42 -21.23 9.91 3.62
C HIS A 42 -20.56 10.51 4.86
N LEU A 43 -19.28 10.92 4.80
CA LEU A 43 -18.57 11.52 5.92
C LEU A 43 -18.88 13.02 6.09
N GLY A 44 -19.44 13.66 5.06
CA GLY A 44 -19.76 15.08 5.06
C GLY A 44 -18.56 15.99 4.77
N LYS A 45 -18.86 17.14 4.16
CA LYS A 45 -17.85 18.09 3.66
C LYS A 45 -16.89 18.58 4.75
N GLU A 46 -17.41 18.92 5.93
CA GLU A 46 -16.63 19.47 7.04
C GLU A 46 -15.56 18.49 7.54
N VAL A 47 -15.91 17.20 7.65
CA VAL A 47 -14.97 16.16 8.07
C VAL A 47 -13.92 15.92 7.00
N LEU A 48 -14.31 15.90 5.73
CA LEU A 48 -13.38 15.70 4.61
C LEU A 48 -12.38 16.85 4.50
N GLU A 49 -12.82 18.10 4.63
CA GLU A 49 -11.94 19.28 4.56
C GLU A 49 -11.04 19.39 5.80
N SER A 50 -11.52 18.98 6.99
CA SER A 50 -10.73 19.02 8.22
C SER A 50 -9.69 17.90 8.30
N ARG A 51 -10.06 16.66 7.93
CA ARG A 51 -9.22 15.46 8.13
C ARG A 51 -8.48 15.00 6.89
N LEU A 52 -9.04 15.21 5.69
CA LEU A 52 -8.52 14.69 4.43
C LEU A 52 -8.37 15.77 3.33
N PRO A 53 -7.86 16.98 3.63
CA PRO A 53 -7.77 18.05 2.63
C PRO A 53 -6.90 17.67 1.43
N GLY A 54 -5.79 16.95 1.67
CA GLY A 54 -4.88 16.54 0.60
C GLY A 54 -5.51 15.59 -0.42
N ILE A 55 -6.38 14.67 0.02
CA ILE A 55 -7.05 13.74 -0.90
C ILE A 55 -8.10 14.48 -1.75
N LEU A 56 -8.77 15.48 -1.17
CA LEU A 56 -9.73 16.32 -1.93
C LEU A 56 -9.03 17.05 -3.08
N GLU A 57 -7.87 17.64 -2.82
CA GLU A 57 -7.09 18.33 -3.85
C GLU A 57 -6.57 17.36 -4.91
N LEU A 58 -5.97 16.24 -4.49
CA LEU A 58 -5.47 15.23 -5.44
C LEU A 58 -6.58 14.66 -6.32
N SER A 59 -7.75 14.36 -5.76
CA SER A 59 -8.89 13.82 -6.52
C SER A 59 -9.41 14.83 -7.54
N ARG A 60 -9.54 16.10 -7.17
CA ARG A 60 -10.01 17.14 -8.09
C ARG A 60 -9.02 17.41 -9.21
N THR A 61 -7.72 17.39 -8.90
CA THR A 61 -6.64 17.69 -9.85
C THR A 61 -6.38 16.52 -10.80
N PHE A 62 -6.28 15.29 -10.30
CA PHE A 62 -5.83 14.14 -11.09
C PHE A 62 -6.98 13.26 -11.60
N ALA A 63 -8.04 13.08 -10.80
CA ALA A 63 -9.19 12.27 -11.19
C ALA A 63 -10.33 13.12 -11.78
N HIS A 64 -10.31 14.44 -11.62
CA HIS A 64 -11.41 15.34 -11.95
C HIS A 64 -12.73 14.97 -11.25
N VAL A 65 -12.62 14.36 -10.06
CA VAL A 65 -13.75 13.91 -9.24
C VAL A 65 -13.74 14.67 -7.93
N ASP A 66 -14.91 15.19 -7.52
CA ASP A 66 -15.10 15.82 -6.21
C ASP A 66 -15.55 14.78 -5.17
N PRO A 67 -14.70 14.38 -4.19
CA PRO A 67 -15.00 13.29 -3.26
C PRO A 67 -16.19 13.56 -2.33
N VAL A 68 -16.63 14.82 -2.23
CA VAL A 68 -17.80 15.21 -1.45
C VAL A 68 -19.11 14.79 -2.14
N LYS A 69 -19.09 14.66 -3.48
CA LYS A 69 -20.27 14.36 -4.29
C LYS A 69 -20.20 13.00 -4.98
N GLU A 70 -19.00 12.60 -5.39
CA GLU A 70 -18.80 11.41 -6.22
C GLU A 70 -17.68 10.52 -5.63
N PRO A 71 -17.82 9.18 -5.74
CA PRO A 71 -16.78 8.25 -5.29
C PRO A 71 -15.49 8.36 -6.12
N ILE A 72 -14.33 8.25 -5.45
CA ILE A 72 -13.03 8.34 -6.11
C ILE A 72 -12.71 7.02 -6.84
N PRO A 73 -12.30 7.04 -8.12
CA PRO A 73 -11.81 5.84 -8.81
C PRO A 73 -10.43 5.44 -8.26
N VAL A 74 -10.30 4.23 -7.74
CA VAL A 74 -9.07 3.71 -7.15
C VAL A 74 -8.69 2.34 -7.71
N ILE A 75 -7.38 2.11 -7.87
CA ILE A 75 -6.80 0.82 -8.25
C ILE A 75 -5.55 0.56 -7.40
N PRO A 76 -5.26 -0.70 -7.00
CA PRO A 76 -4.05 -1.03 -6.29
C PRO A 76 -2.81 -0.58 -7.06
N THR A 77 -2.02 0.29 -6.43
CA THR A 77 -0.80 0.88 -7.01
C THR A 77 0.40 0.49 -6.15
N CYS A 78 1.55 0.23 -6.78
CA CYS A 78 2.79 -0.05 -6.06
C CYS A 78 3.12 1.12 -5.12
N HIS A 79 3.40 0.81 -3.85
CA HIS A 79 3.50 1.84 -2.81
C HIS A 79 4.73 1.71 -1.91
N TYR A 80 5.13 0.50 -1.53
CA TYR A 80 6.26 0.29 -0.63
C TYR A 80 7.02 -0.98 -0.99
N MET A 81 8.35 -0.92 -0.95
CA MET A 81 9.20 -2.09 -1.15
C MET A 81 9.49 -2.76 0.19
N MET A 82 8.82 -3.90 0.45
CA MET A 82 9.09 -4.70 1.66
C MET A 82 10.42 -5.49 1.57
N GLY A 83 10.92 -5.70 0.34
CA GLY A 83 12.23 -6.29 0.10
C GLY A 83 13.35 -5.26 0.25
N GLY A 84 14.59 -5.71 0.14
CA GLY A 84 15.75 -4.82 0.25
C GLY A 84 17.00 -5.58 0.62
N ILE A 85 18.03 -4.84 1.02
CA ILE A 85 19.30 -5.42 1.44
C ILE A 85 19.07 -6.15 2.76
N PRO A 86 19.37 -7.46 2.83
CA PRO A 86 19.26 -8.24 4.06
C PRO A 86 20.21 -7.67 5.12
N THR A 87 19.69 -7.34 6.30
CA THR A 87 20.47 -6.71 7.37
C THR A 87 20.11 -7.24 8.76
N LYS A 88 21.09 -7.18 9.67
CA LYS A 88 20.86 -7.33 11.12
C LYS A 88 20.13 -6.11 11.68
N VAL A 89 19.61 -6.22 12.91
CA VAL A 89 19.00 -5.09 13.67
C VAL A 89 19.96 -3.91 13.79
N THR A 90 21.27 -4.17 13.81
CA THR A 90 22.33 -3.16 13.81
C THR A 90 22.50 -2.40 12.48
N GLY A 91 21.76 -2.76 11.43
CA GLY A 91 21.86 -2.15 10.09
C GLY A 91 22.97 -2.74 9.21
N GLN A 92 23.78 -3.67 9.72
CA GLN A 92 24.83 -4.34 8.96
C GLN A 92 24.26 -5.23 7.86
N ALA A 93 24.75 -5.09 6.63
CA ALA A 93 24.34 -5.91 5.51
C ALA A 93 24.84 -7.36 5.65
N LEU A 94 24.03 -8.29 5.17
CA LEU A 94 24.27 -9.72 5.21
C LEU A 94 24.41 -10.27 3.80
N THR A 95 25.22 -11.30 3.66
CA THR A 95 25.32 -12.15 2.48
C THR A 95 25.30 -13.61 2.94
N VAL A 96 25.17 -14.55 2.01
CA VAL A 96 25.25 -15.99 2.30
C VAL A 96 26.60 -16.55 1.87
N ASN A 97 27.16 -17.45 2.66
CA ASN A 97 28.34 -18.22 2.24
C ASN A 97 27.93 -19.47 1.42
N GLU A 98 28.91 -20.24 0.94
CA GLU A 98 28.68 -21.49 0.19
C GLU A 98 27.89 -22.55 0.98
N LYS A 99 27.81 -22.40 2.32
CA LYS A 99 27.05 -23.28 3.23
C LYS A 99 25.66 -22.75 3.58
N GLY A 100 25.26 -21.60 3.04
CA GLY A 100 23.97 -20.96 3.31
C GLY A 100 23.86 -20.24 4.66
N GLU A 101 24.99 -19.95 5.31
CA GLU A 101 25.03 -19.22 6.58
C GLU A 101 25.13 -17.71 6.36
N ASP A 102 24.51 -16.93 7.25
CA ASP A 102 24.46 -15.47 7.17
C ASP A 102 25.81 -14.85 7.61
N VAL A 103 26.52 -14.21 6.68
CA VAL A 103 27.81 -13.53 6.89
C VAL A 103 27.64 -12.02 6.75
N VAL A 104 28.21 -11.25 7.68
CA VAL A 104 28.19 -9.78 7.60
C VAL A 104 29.13 -9.30 6.51
N VAL A 105 28.66 -8.40 5.65
CA VAL A 105 29.49 -7.71 4.66
C VAL A 105 30.23 -6.55 5.36
N PRO A 106 31.56 -6.62 5.54
CA PRO A 106 32.29 -5.58 6.25
C PRO A 106 32.18 -4.23 5.54
N GLY A 107 31.83 -3.18 6.27
CA GLY A 107 31.73 -1.80 5.75
C GLY A 107 30.41 -1.47 5.04
N LEU A 108 29.49 -2.42 4.86
CA LEU A 108 28.20 -2.17 4.22
C LEU A 108 27.05 -2.16 5.23
N PHE A 109 26.26 -1.08 5.19
CA PHE A 109 25.09 -0.89 6.03
C PHE A 109 23.90 -0.43 5.18
N ALA A 110 22.69 -0.82 5.56
CA ALA A 110 21.46 -0.34 4.93
C ALA A 110 20.40 0.01 5.99
N VAL A 111 19.72 1.14 5.78
CA VAL A 111 18.68 1.68 6.67
C VAL A 111 17.52 2.23 5.83
N GLY A 112 16.34 2.37 6.45
CA GLY A 112 15.13 2.87 5.77
C GLY A 112 14.43 1.81 4.91
N GLU A 113 13.70 2.24 3.88
CA GLU A 113 12.89 1.37 3.01
C GLU A 113 13.72 0.41 2.15
N ASN A 114 14.98 0.73 1.89
CA ASN A 114 15.89 -0.15 1.16
C ASN A 114 16.41 -1.33 2.00
N ARG A 115 15.94 -1.48 3.25
CA ARG A 115 16.42 -2.45 4.23
C ARG A 115 15.42 -3.59 4.41
N LEU A 116 15.90 -4.81 4.23
CA LEU A 116 15.20 -6.00 4.68
C LEU A 116 15.76 -6.43 6.05
N CYS A 117 14.98 -6.26 7.11
CA CYS A 117 15.34 -6.76 8.43
C CYS A 117 15.08 -8.26 8.48
N ILE A 118 16.12 -9.07 8.35
CA ILE A 118 16.06 -10.48 8.74
C ILE A 118 16.13 -10.49 10.26
N GLY A 119 14.97 -10.38 10.91
CA GLY A 119 14.85 -10.72 12.33
C GLY A 119 15.44 -12.12 12.52
N THR A 120 16.10 -12.36 13.66
CA THR A 120 16.72 -13.66 14.01
C THR A 120 15.84 -14.79 13.51
N ARG A 121 16.27 -15.47 12.43
CA ARG A 121 15.62 -16.70 11.96
C ARG A 121 15.54 -17.61 13.18
N ARG A 122 14.33 -17.86 13.67
CA ARG A 122 14.07 -18.96 14.59
C ARG A 122 13.95 -20.23 13.78
#